data_AF-A0A3D1ESN2-F1
#
_entry.id   AF-A0A3D1ESN2-F1
#
_cell.length_a   1.000
_cell.length_b   1.000
_cell.length_c   1.000
_cell.angle_alpha   90.00
_cell.angle_beta   90.00
_cell.angle_gamma   90.00
#
_symmetry.space_group_name_H-M   'P 1'
#
loop_
_entity.id
_entity.type
_entity.pdbx_description
1 polymer ?
#
loop_
_entity_poly.entity_id
_entity_poly.type
_entity_poly.pdbx_seq_one_letter_code
_entity_poly.pdbx_strand_id
1 'polypeptide(L)' 'MTLLWQPSEEHLRDLPLTRFARQVEAATGHCFEDYAALHAWSVEEAEDFWRAAWSFLDLQGEPGDTVIDDLHR' A
#
# COMPACT_ATOMS: atom_id res chain seq x y z
N MET A 1 -3.36 -8.45 28.00
CA MET A 1 -3.69 -7.31 27.15
C MET A 1 -5.08 -7.55 26.59
N THR A 2 -6.03 -6.66 26.86
CA THR A 2 -7.42 -6.82 26.39
C THR A 2 -7.58 -6.09 25.07
N LEU A 3 -8.11 -6.75 24.05
CA LEU A 3 -8.48 -6.12 22.79
C LEU A 3 -9.59 -5.09 23.05
N LEU A 4 -9.29 -3.81 22.84
CA LEU A 4 -10.24 -2.73 23.13
C LEU A 4 -11.25 -2.53 22.00
N TRP A 5 -10.85 -2.82 20.76
CA TRP A 5 -11.67 -2.66 19.56
C TRP A 5 -11.05 -3.41 18.38
N GLN A 6 -11.90 -3.88 17.47
CA GLN A 6 -11.51 -4.32 16.13
C GLN A 6 -12.60 -3.92 15.11
N PRO A 7 -12.24 -3.59 13.87
CA PRO A 7 -13.23 -3.37 12.81
C PRO A 7 -13.97 -4.69 12.47
N SER A 8 -15.18 -4.57 11.92
CA SER A 8 -15.86 -5.73 11.32
C SER A 8 -15.19 -6.11 9.99
N GLU A 9 -15.40 -7.35 9.55
CA GLU A 9 -14.87 -7.81 8.25
C GLU A 9 -15.41 -7.00 7.08
N GLU A 10 -16.68 -6.60 7.13
CA GLU A 10 -17.29 -5.73 6.12
C GLU A 10 -16.55 -4.40 6.06
N HIS A 11 -16.30 -3.78 7.23
CA HIS A 11 -15.56 -2.53 7.29
C HIS A 11 -14.15 -2.70 6.73
N LEU A 12 -13.46 -3.81 7.05
CA LEU A 12 -12.14 -4.12 6.52
C LEU A 12 -12.13 -4.22 4.99
N ARG A 13 -13.15 -4.82 4.36
CA ARG A 13 -13.22 -4.95 2.90
C ARG A 13 -13.32 -3.60 2.19
N ASP A 14 -14.03 -2.65 2.78
CA ASP A 14 -14.29 -1.33 2.20
C ASP A 14 -13.21 -0.28 2.53
N LEU A 15 -12.23 -0.61 3.37
CA LEU A 15 -11.14 0.32 3.65
C LEU A 15 -10.34 0.65 2.37
N PRO A 16 -10.00 1.93 2.15
CA PRO A 16 -9.15 2.34 1.02
C PRO A 16 -7.86 1.55 0.94
N LEU A 17 -7.29 1.20 2.10
CA LEU A 17 -6.06 0.44 2.19
C LEU A 17 -6.23 -1.01 1.69
N THR A 18 -7.37 -1.64 1.97
CA THR A 18 -7.69 -2.98 1.46
C THR A 18 -7.85 -2.95 -0.05
N ARG A 19 -8.52 -1.93 -0.60
CA ARG A 19 -8.62 -1.72 -2.05
C ARG A 19 -7.24 -1.51 -2.67
N PHE A 20 -6.40 -0.70 -2.04
CA PHE A 20 -5.03 -0.44 -2.49
C PHE A 20 -4.21 -1.73 -2.55
N ALA A 21 -4.20 -2.51 -1.47
CA ALA A 21 -3.50 -3.79 -1.41
C ALA A 21 -3.94 -4.71 -2.57
N ARG A 22 -5.25 -4.89 -2.76
CA ARG A 22 -5.78 -5.74 -3.85
C ARG A 22 -5.39 -5.25 -5.24
N GLN A 23 -5.35 -3.94 -5.46
CA GLN A 23 -4.91 -3.37 -6.74
C GLN A 23 -3.42 -3.62 -6.98
N VAL A 24 -2.58 -3.49 -5.95
CA VAL A 24 -1.15 -3.79 -6.04
C VAL A 24 -0.93 -5.27 -6.35
N GLU A 25 -1.58 -6.17 -5.61
CA GLU A 25 -1.50 -7.62 -5.85
C GLU A 25 -1.85 -7.98 -7.30
N ALA A 26 -2.93 -7.39 -7.82
CA ALA A 26 -3.37 -7.62 -9.20
C ALA A 26 -2.37 -7.08 -10.25
N ALA A 27 -1.68 -5.97 -9.97
CA ALA A 27 -0.76 -5.33 -10.90
C ALA A 27 0.66 -5.94 -10.88
N THR A 28 1.09 -6.46 -9.73
CA THR A 28 2.49 -6.85 -9.48
C THR A 28 2.67 -8.34 -9.23
N GLY A 29 1.60 -9.06 -8.90
CA GLY A 29 1.67 -10.46 -8.46
C GLY A 29 2.09 -10.65 -7.00
N HIS A 30 2.29 -9.56 -6.23
CA HIS A 30 2.43 -9.66 -4.78
C HIS A 30 1.16 -10.25 -4.14
N CYS A 31 1.30 -10.80 -2.93
CA CYS A 31 0.21 -11.27 -2.10
C CYS A 31 0.47 -10.80 -0.67
N PHE A 32 -0.47 -10.06 -0.09
CA PHE A 32 -0.39 -9.54 1.26
C PHE A 32 -1.39 -10.28 2.15
N GLU A 33 -0.88 -11.13 3.04
CA GLU A 33 -1.71 -11.92 3.96
C GLU A 33 -2.39 -11.03 5.00
N ASP A 34 -1.72 -9.96 5.43
CA ASP A 34 -2.23 -9.00 6.40
C ASP A 34 -1.61 -7.59 6.18
N TYR A 35 -2.02 -6.66 7.06
CA TYR A 35 -1.47 -5.31 7.08
C TYR A 35 0.05 -5.29 7.32
N ALA A 36 0.59 -6.20 8.13
CA ALA A 36 2.01 -6.22 8.44
C ALA A 36 2.84 -6.59 7.21
N ALA A 37 2.37 -7.53 6.39
CA ALA A 37 2.97 -7.90 5.11
C ALA A 37 2.93 -6.72 4.11
N LEU A 38 1.80 -6.03 3.99
CA LEU A 38 1.68 -4.83 3.16
C LEU A 38 2.64 -3.73 3.63
N HIS A 39 2.74 -3.52 4.94
CA HIS A 39 3.63 -2.52 5.53
C HIS A 39 5.10 -2.87 5.30
N ALA A 40 5.51 -4.13 5.51
CA ALA A 40 6.88 -4.58 5.26
C ALA A 40 7.28 -4.29 3.80
N TRP A 41 6.43 -4.67 2.85
CA TRP A 41 6.62 -4.36 1.44
C TRP A 41 6.72 -2.86 1.17
N SER A 42 5.88 -2.03 1.80
CA SER A 42 5.93 -0.57 1.58
C SER A 42 7.25 0.08 2.00
N VAL A 43 8.01 -0.57 2.89
CA VAL A 43 9.31 -0.10 3.36
C VAL A 43 10.45 -0.74 2.58
N GLU A 44 10.37 -2.05 2.34
CA GLU A 44 11.41 -2.82 1.64
C GLU A 44 11.47 -2.46 0.15
N GLU A 45 10.32 -2.26 -0.48
CA GLU A 45 10.14 -1.95 -1.90
C GLU A 45 9.49 -0.58 -2.07
N ALA A 46 10.07 0.44 -1.42
CA ALA A 46 9.47 1.77 -1.30
C ALA A 46 9.23 2.45 -2.66
N GLU A 47 10.08 2.23 -3.67
CA GLU A 47 9.88 2.80 -5.01
C GLU A 47 8.59 2.28 -5.65
N ASP A 48 8.39 0.96 -5.61
CA ASP A 48 7.21 0.33 -6.19
C ASP A 48 5.96 0.70 -5.41
N PHE A 49 6.07 0.82 -4.09
CA PHE A 49 5.01 1.37 -3.26
C PHE A 49 4.59 2.77 -3.71
N TRP A 50 5.53 3.71 -3.88
CA TRP A 50 5.20 5.08 -4.26
C TRP A 50 4.68 5.20 -5.69
N ARG A 51 5.20 4.41 -6.64
CA ARG A 51 4.62 4.32 -8.00
C ARG A 51 3.17 3.80 -7.96
N ALA A 52 2.91 2.77 -7.19
CA ALA A 52 1.58 2.21 -7.02
C ALA A 52 0.64 3.20 -6.33
N ALA A 53 1.10 3.89 -5.29
CA ALA A 53 0.33 4.90 -4.57
C ALA A 53 -0.04 6.08 -5.46
N TRP A 54 0.91 6.59 -6.27
CA TRP A 54 0.64 7.63 -7.26
C TRP A 54 -0.51 7.26 -8.19
N SER A 55 -0.44 6.04 -8.74
CA SER A 55 -1.46 5.51 -9.65
C SER A 55 -2.81 5.27 -8.96
N PHE A 56 -2.81 4.74 -7.73
CA PHE A 56 -4.02 4.47 -6.96
C PHE A 56 -4.76 5.73 -6.55
N LEU A 57 -4.01 6.76 -6.16
CA LEU A 57 -4.53 8.06 -5.73
C LEU A 57 -4.95 8.94 -6.92
N ASP A 58 -4.70 8.50 -8.15
CA ASP A 58 -4.99 9.23 -9.38
C ASP A 58 -4.38 10.64 -9.34
N LEU A 59 -3.11 10.72 -8.92
CA LEU A 59 -2.40 12.00 -8.83
C LEU A 59 -2.19 12.58 -10.22
N GLN A 60 -2.67 13.81 -10.41
CA GLN A 60 -2.62 14.50 -11.70
C GLN A 60 -1.21 15.05 -11.94
N GLY A 61 -0.56 14.57 -13.00
CA GLY A 61 0.77 15.00 -13.41
C GLY A 61 1.64 13.83 -13.86
N GLU A 62 2.88 14.14 -14.22
CA GLU A 62 3.89 13.13 -14.55
C GLU A 62 4.70 12.79 -13.28
N PRO A 63 4.87 11.50 -12.94
CA PRO A 63 5.54 11.06 -11.70
C PRO A 63 7.03 11.41 -11.61
N GLY A 64 7.62 11.99 -12.67
CA GLY A 64 9.04 12.34 -12.74
C GLY A 64 9.94 11.11 -12.94
N ASP A 65 11.23 11.37 -13.19
CA ASP A 65 12.21 10.32 -13.48
C ASP A 65 12.73 9.62 -12.21
N THR A 66 12.73 10.33 -11.08
CA THR A 66 13.20 9.82 -9.78
C THR A 66 12.01 9.64 -8.85
N VAL A 67 11.73 8.39 -8.45
CA VAL A 67 10.64 8.08 -7.50
C VAL A 67 11.08 8.33 -6.06
N ILE A 68 12.32 7.95 -5.72
CA ILE A 68 12.93 8.18 -4.41
C ILE A 68 14.37 8.64 -4.64
N ASP A 69 14.75 9.76 -4.01
CA ASP A 69 16.12 10.30 -4.08
C ASP A 69 16.98 9.81 -2.91
N ASP A 70 16.41 9.72 -1.71
CA ASP A 70 17.09 9.21 -0.52
C ASP A 70 16.07 8.55 0.45
N LEU A 71 16.17 7.22 0.63
CA LEU A 71 15.24 6.45 1.47
C LEU A 71 15.66 6.44 2.96
N HIS A 72 16.91 6.78 3.27
CA HIS A 72 17.52 6.47 4.57
C HIS A 72 18.10 7.68 5.30
N ARG A 73 17.78 8.90 4.87
CA ARG A 73 18.40 10.13 5.37
C ARG A 73 17.42 11.11 6.00
#